data_AF-A0A427XMT9-F1
#
_entry.id   AF-A0A427XMT9-F1
#
_cell.length_a   1.000
_cell.length_b   1.000
_cell.length_c   1.000
_cell.angle_alpha   90.00
_cell.angle_beta   90.00
_cell.angle_gamma   90.00
#
_symmetry.space_group_name_H-M   'P 1'
#
loop_
_entity.id
_entity.type
_entity.pdbx_description
1 polymer ?
#
loop_
_entity_poly.entity_id
_entity_poly.type
_entity_poly.pdbx_seq_one_letter_code
_entity_poly.pdbx_strand_id
1 'polypeptide(L)'
;MLSSASDFGRPGVEYVLRNAFEGIWARDGLEKKYRSLVVISILASTGKMAQLRSHIGIGLSNGLTEVEIREAMLHVAGYCGFPSGLDAWVRAAAPSATCEDDYDVAEEAIKDWKAAPWV
;
A
#
# COMPACT_ATOMS: atom_id res chain seq x y z
N MET A 1 1.97 20.97 -11.00
CA MET A 1 2.88 19.85 -10.67
C MET A 1 4.15 19.89 -11.53
N LEU A 2 4.04 20.00 -12.86
CA LEU A 2 5.21 20.21 -13.72
C LEU A 2 5.81 21.62 -13.64
N SER A 3 4.97 22.63 -13.39
CA SER A 3 5.39 24.04 -13.26
C SER A 3 6.34 24.32 -12.09
N SER A 4 6.39 23.43 -11.10
CA SER A 4 7.26 23.56 -9.92
C SER A 4 8.48 22.62 -9.95
N ALA A 5 8.64 21.81 -11.00
CA ALA A 5 9.78 20.90 -11.12
C ALA A 5 11.05 21.67 -11.53
N SER A 6 12.15 21.41 -10.83
CA SER A 6 13.48 21.91 -11.22
C SER A 6 13.93 21.30 -12.55
N ASP A 7 14.89 21.94 -13.23
CA ASP A 7 15.40 21.44 -14.51
C ASP A 7 16.05 20.05 -14.38
N PHE A 8 16.66 19.73 -13.24
CA PHE A 8 17.17 18.39 -12.95
C PHE A 8 16.05 17.35 -12.84
N GLY A 9 14.95 17.67 -12.14
CA GLY A 9 13.86 16.72 -11.89
C GLY A 9 12.87 16.59 -13.05
N ARG A 10 12.73 17.64 -13.88
CA ARG A 10 11.67 17.75 -14.89
C ARG A 10 11.64 16.57 -15.87
N PRO A 11 12.76 16.12 -16.48
CA PRO A 11 12.72 14.99 -17.42
C PRO A 11 12.19 13.71 -16.77
N GLY A 12 12.56 13.45 -15.52
CA GLY A 12 12.09 12.28 -14.77
C GLY A 12 10.61 12.37 -14.42
N VAL A 13 10.14 13.53 -13.95
CA VAL A 13 8.72 13.73 -13.62
C VAL A 13 7.85 13.63 -14.87
N GLU A 14 8.25 14.24 -15.99
CA GLU A 14 7.53 14.14 -17.26
C GLU A 14 7.44 12.69 -17.76
N TYR A 15 8.56 11.96 -17.71
CA TYR A 15 8.57 10.54 -18.09
C TYR A 15 7.58 9.72 -17.26
N VAL A 16 7.60 9.87 -15.93
CA VAL A 16 6.71 9.11 -15.03
C VAL A 16 5.25 9.47 -15.28
N LEU A 17 4.92 10.77 -15.33
CA LEU A 17 3.54 11.22 -15.49
C LEU A 17 2.95 10.78 -16.83
N ARG A 18 3.71 10.93 -17.92
CA ARG A 18 3.26 10.50 -19.25
C ARG A 18 2.98 9.00 -19.28
N ASN A 19 3.93 8.18 -18.83
CA ASN A 19 3.76 6.72 -18.83
C ASN A 19 2.66 6.24 -17.88
N ALA A 20 2.43 6.94 -16.77
CA ALA A 20 1.36 6.61 -15.85
C ALA A 20 -0.01 7.00 -16.43
N PHE A 21 -0.24 8.29 -16.68
CA PHE A 21 -1.58 8.83 -16.96
C PHE A 21 -2.00 8.67 -18.43
N GLU A 22 -1.09 8.86 -19.38
CA GLU A 22 -1.37 8.64 -20.81
C GLU A 22 -1.07 7.19 -21.23
N GLY A 23 -0.34 6.45 -20.40
CA GLY A 23 -0.04 5.04 -20.61
C GLY A 23 -0.93 4.13 -19.77
N ILE A 24 -0.35 3.55 -18.72
CA ILE A 24 -0.90 2.38 -18.02
C ILE A 24 -2.32 2.62 -17.49
N TRP A 25 -2.62 3.82 -16.97
CA TRP A 25 -3.93 4.16 -16.39
C TRP A 25 -5.00 4.49 -17.43
N ALA A 26 -4.62 4.88 -18.66
CA ALA A 26 -5.55 5.18 -19.74
C ALA A 26 -6.02 3.95 -20.52
N ARG A 27 -5.36 2.80 -20.32
CA ARG A 27 -5.73 1.56 -21.03
C ARG A 27 -7.11 1.08 -20.64
N ASP A 28 -7.80 0.47 -21.59
CA ASP A 28 -8.99 -0.33 -21.32
C ASP A 28 -8.60 -1.69 -20.71
N GLY A 29 -9.58 -2.39 -20.12
CA GLY A 29 -9.43 -3.77 -19.64
C GLY A 29 -9.37 -3.94 -18.12
N LEU A 30 -9.19 -2.85 -17.36
CA LEU A 30 -9.34 -2.89 -15.90
C LEU A 30 -9.88 -1.56 -15.39
N GLU A 31 -10.89 -1.58 -14.53
CA GLU A 31 -11.45 -0.38 -13.92
C GLU A 31 -10.43 0.30 -12.99
N LYS A 32 -10.55 1.63 -12.83
CA LYS A 32 -9.64 2.43 -12.00
C LYS A 32 -9.56 1.92 -10.56
N LYS A 33 -10.67 1.44 -10.01
CA LYS A 33 -10.77 0.79 -8.70
C LYS A 33 -9.76 -0.35 -8.55
N TYR A 34 -9.80 -1.32 -9.47
CA TYR A 34 -8.93 -2.49 -9.43
C TYR A 34 -7.48 -2.16 -9.77
N ARG A 35 -7.24 -1.16 -10.62
CA ARG A 35 -5.89 -0.62 -10.86
C ARG A 35 -5.28 -0.05 -9.58
N SER A 36 -6.05 0.73 -8.82
CA SER A 36 -5.61 1.21 -7.51
C SER A 36 -5.28 0.06 -6.57
N LEU A 37 -6.11 -0.99 -6.53
CA LEU A 37 -5.87 -2.15 -5.66
C LEU A 37 -4.53 -2.82 -5.99
N VAL A 38 -4.26 -3.05 -7.28
CA VAL A 38 -2.97 -3.62 -7.74
C VAL A 38 -1.79 -2.75 -7.33
N VAL A 39 -1.88 -1.43 -7.52
CA VAL A 39 -0.79 -0.52 -7.14
C VAL A 39 -0.59 -0.51 -5.62
N ILE A 40 -1.67 -0.48 -4.84
CA ILE A 40 -1.62 -0.55 -3.37
C ILE A 40 -0.92 -1.84 -2.93
N SER A 41 -1.29 -3.00 -3.49
CA SER A 41 -0.65 -4.29 -3.17
C SER A 41 0.84 -4.30 -3.51
N ILE A 42 1.25 -3.74 -4.65
CA ILE A 42 2.66 -3.65 -5.04
C ILE A 42 3.45 -2.73 -4.10
N LEU A 43 2.89 -1.59 -3.72
CA LEU A 43 3.56 -0.65 -2.82
C LEU A 43 3.71 -1.24 -1.42
N ALA A 44 2.69 -1.94 -0.93
CA ALA A 44 2.73 -2.68 0.31
C ALA A 44 3.79 -3.79 0.27
N SER A 45 3.80 -4.63 -0.77
CA SER A 45 4.75 -5.75 -0.90
C SER A 45 6.20 -5.29 -1.07
N THR A 46 6.44 -4.08 -1.57
CA THR A 46 7.79 -3.54 -1.83
C THR A 46 8.26 -2.50 -0.81
N GLY A 47 7.52 -2.30 0.29
CA GLY A 47 7.93 -1.42 1.37
C GLY A 47 7.85 0.08 1.03
N LYS A 48 7.09 0.49 0.01
CA LYS A 48 7.02 1.89 -0.47
C LYS A 48 5.94 2.68 0.27
N MET A 49 6.13 2.81 1.58
CA MET A 49 5.11 3.28 2.52
C MET A 49 4.72 4.75 2.34
N ALA A 50 5.64 5.60 1.89
CA ALA A 50 5.34 7.00 1.61
C ALA A 50 4.31 7.13 0.46
N GLN A 51 4.48 6.34 -0.60
CA GLN A 51 3.57 6.30 -1.74
C GLN A 51 2.29 5.53 -1.40
N LEU A 52 2.39 4.45 -0.61
CA LEU A 52 1.25 3.62 -0.23
C LEU A 52 0.12 4.47 0.35
N ARG A 53 0.41 5.36 1.31
CA ARG A 53 -0.60 6.24 1.93
C ARG A 53 -1.33 7.11 0.91
N SER A 54 -0.60 7.72 -0.02
CA SER A 54 -1.22 8.53 -1.08
C SER A 54 -2.08 7.67 -2.01
N HIS A 55 -1.62 6.47 -2.35
CA HIS A 55 -2.34 5.55 -3.23
C HIS A 55 -3.58 4.92 -2.59
N ILE A 56 -3.62 4.78 -1.27
CA ILE A 56 -4.84 4.41 -0.52
C ILE A 56 -5.92 5.48 -0.73
N GLY A 57 -5.60 6.76 -0.55
CA GLY A 57 -6.54 7.86 -0.80
C GLY A 57 -7.05 7.92 -2.24
N ILE A 58 -6.15 7.68 -3.21
CA ILE A 58 -6.52 7.54 -4.63
C ILE A 58 -7.42 6.32 -4.84
N GLY A 59 -7.14 5.21 -4.17
CA GLY A 59 -7.95 3.99 -4.18
C GLY A 59 -9.39 4.23 -3.73
N LEU A 60 -9.56 4.85 -2.57
CA LEU A 60 -10.88 5.22 -2.04
C LEU A 60 -11.62 6.16 -2.99
N SER A 61 -10.92 7.15 -3.55
CA SER A 61 -11.49 8.09 -4.54
C SER A 61 -11.92 7.39 -5.84
N ASN A 62 -11.24 6.29 -6.20
CA ASN A 62 -11.57 5.45 -7.35
C ASN A 62 -12.64 4.38 -7.04
N GLY A 63 -13.18 4.34 -5.81
CA GLY A 63 -14.29 3.46 -5.42
C GLY A 63 -13.89 2.18 -4.67
N LEU A 64 -12.64 2.07 -4.20
CA LEU A 64 -12.29 1.03 -3.22
C LEU A 64 -12.94 1.32 -1.87
N THR A 65 -13.28 0.26 -1.17
CA THR A 65 -13.65 0.29 0.24
C THR A 65 -12.44 0.02 1.12
N GLU A 66 -12.49 0.47 2.38
CA GLU A 66 -11.46 0.12 3.37
C GLU A 66 -11.34 -1.40 3.55
N VAL A 67 -12.45 -2.14 3.43
CA VAL A 67 -12.46 -3.60 3.53
C VAL A 67 -11.68 -4.24 2.38
N GLU A 68 -11.88 -3.80 1.14
CA GLU A 68 -11.12 -4.33 -0.01
C GLU A 68 -9.61 -4.06 0.12
N ILE A 69 -9.23 -2.90 0.65
CA ILE A 69 -7.82 -2.56 0.90
C ILE A 69 -7.25 -3.45 2.01
N ARG A 70 -8.01 -3.68 3.08
CA ARG A 70 -7.65 -4.56 4.19
C ARG A 70 -7.42 -6.00 3.75
N GLU A 71 -8.33 -6.56 2.95
CA GLU A 71 -8.20 -7.91 2.41
C GLU A 71 -6.97 -8.03 1.50
N ALA A 72 -6.65 -6.99 0.73
CA ALA A 72 -5.41 -6.98 -0.04
C ALA A 72 -4.15 -7.03 0.84
N MET A 73 -4.16 -6.37 2.01
CA MET A 73 -3.04 -6.47 2.96
C MET A 73 -2.90 -7.88 3.57
N LEU A 74 -4.01 -8.59 3.82
CA LEU A 74 -3.97 -10.00 4.23
C LEU A 74 -3.29 -10.87 3.17
N HIS A 75 -3.62 -10.66 1.90
CA HIS A 75 -2.94 -11.35 0.80
C HIS A 75 -1.45 -11.00 0.74
N VAL A 76 -1.07 -9.73 0.94
CA VAL A 76 0.35 -9.33 0.99
C VAL A 76 1.05 -10.02 2.17
N ALA A 77 0.43 -10.12 3.35
CA ALA A 77 0.99 -10.84 4.49
C ALA A 77 1.21 -12.33 4.15
N GLY A 78 0.23 -12.98 3.52
CA GLY A 78 0.29 -14.39 3.18
C GLY A 78 1.31 -14.73 2.09
N TYR A 79 1.44 -13.87 1.07
CA TYR A 79 2.26 -14.17 -0.12
C TYR A 79 3.60 -13.44 -0.17
N CYS A 80 3.74 -12.31 0.53
CA CYS A 80 4.96 -11.51 0.58
C CYS A 80 5.60 -11.49 1.98
N GLY A 81 5.02 -12.21 2.93
CA GLY A 81 5.50 -12.34 4.31
C GLY A 81 4.74 -11.44 5.28
N PHE A 82 4.45 -11.98 6.46
CA PHE A 82 3.75 -11.28 7.54
C PHE A 82 4.35 -9.90 7.87
N PRO A 83 5.69 -9.70 7.91
CA PRO A 83 6.26 -8.38 8.19
C PRO A 83 5.84 -7.31 7.17
N SER A 84 5.80 -7.65 5.88
CA SER A 84 5.42 -6.71 4.82
C SER A 84 3.93 -6.36 4.88
N GLY A 85 3.07 -7.36 5.13
CA GLY A 85 1.63 -7.11 5.28
C GLY A 85 1.31 -6.29 6.53
N LEU A 86 1.94 -6.60 7.67
CA LEU A 86 1.74 -5.88 8.93
C LEU A 86 2.25 -4.44 8.84
N ASP A 87 3.46 -4.21 8.32
CA ASP A 87 4.02 -2.87 8.14
C ASP A 87 3.14 -2.01 7.22
N ALA A 88 2.59 -2.60 6.15
CA ALA A 88 1.65 -1.92 5.27
C ALA A 88 0.34 -1.56 5.98
N TRP A 89 -0.22 -2.48 6.78
CA TRP A 89 -1.47 -2.29 7.50
C TRP A 89 -1.38 -1.17 8.52
N VAL A 90 -0.35 -1.22 9.35
CA VAL A 90 -0.10 -0.27 10.42
C VAL A 90 0.12 1.14 9.86
N ARG A 91 0.80 1.25 8.71
CA ARG A 91 1.07 2.55 8.06
C ARG A 91 -0.06 3.02 7.12
N ALA A 92 -1.01 2.15 6.81
CA ALA A 92 -2.21 2.44 6.05
C ALA A 92 -3.33 3.00 6.94
N ALA A 93 -3.43 2.53 8.18
CA ALA A 93 -4.35 3.07 9.16
C ALA A 93 -4.02 4.54 9.46
N ALA A 94 -5.04 5.38 9.52
CA ALA A 94 -4.91 6.80 9.83
C ALA A 94 -4.17 7.02 11.18
N PRO A 95 -3.58 8.20 11.41
CA PRO A 95 -2.83 8.50 12.64
C PRO A 95 -3.59 8.34 13.97
N SER A 96 -4.90 8.05 13.95
CA SER A 96 -5.72 7.74 15.12
C SER A 96 -5.67 6.27 15.56
N ALA A 97 -5.16 5.36 14.73
CA ALA A 97 -4.77 4.03 15.14
C ALA A 97 -3.27 4.07 15.39
N THR A 98 -2.88 4.11 16.66
CA THR A 98 -1.47 4.15 17.05
C THR A 98 -0.80 2.85 16.63
N CYS A 99 0.25 2.98 15.83
CA CYS A 99 1.00 1.84 15.32
C CYS A 99 1.56 0.94 16.43
N GLU A 100 1.85 1.52 17.59
CA GLU A 100 2.34 0.81 18.77
C GLU A 100 1.35 -0.26 19.24
N ASP A 101 0.04 0.05 19.29
CA ASP A 101 -0.96 -0.91 19.79
C ASP A 101 -1.04 -2.16 18.90
N ASP A 102 -0.98 -1.99 17.58
CA ASP A 102 -1.05 -3.11 16.63
C ASP A 102 0.23 -3.99 16.68
N TYR A 103 1.40 -3.39 16.89
CA TYR A 103 2.65 -4.14 17.04
C TYR A 103 2.73 -4.86 18.38
N ASP A 104 2.26 -4.26 19.46
CA ASP A 104 2.23 -4.88 20.79
C ASP A 104 1.35 -6.13 20.79
N VAL A 105 0.15 -6.06 20.18
CA VAL A 105 -0.73 -7.22 19.99
C VAL A 105 -0.05 -8.32 19.15
N ALA A 106 0.66 -7.94 18.08
CA ALA A 106 1.39 -8.89 17.26
C ALA A 106 2.55 -9.55 18.03
N GLU A 107 3.29 -8.80 18.84
CA GLU A 107 4.36 -9.33 19.68
C GLU A 107 3.84 -10.29 20.76
N GLU A 108 2.72 -9.95 21.41
CA GLU A 108 2.06 -10.85 22.36
C GLU A 108 1.62 -12.15 21.67
N ALA A 109 0.96 -12.06 20.51
CA ALA A 109 0.57 -13.24 19.74
C ALA A 109 1.78 -14.09 19.31
N ILE A 110 2.92 -13.47 18.98
CA ILE A 110 4.17 -14.18 18.66
C ILE A 110 4.74 -14.88 19.90
N LYS A 111 4.68 -14.25 21.08
CA LYS A 111 5.11 -14.87 22.34
C LYS A 111 4.24 -16.09 22.66
N ASP A 112 2.92 -15.97 22.50
CA ASP A 112 1.96 -17.05 22.70
C ASP A 112 2.20 -18.19 21.71
N TRP A 113 2.41 -17.86 20.43
CA TRP A 113 2.73 -18.85 19.39
C TRP A 113 4.01 -19.62 19.74
N LYS A 114 5.08 -18.93 20.15
CA LYS A 114 6.35 -19.57 20.56
C LYS A 114 6.24 -20.40 21.84
N ALA A 115 5.31 -20.05 22.72
CA ALA A 115 5.05 -20.78 23.96
C ALA A 115 4.13 -21.99 23.75
N ALA A 116 3.51 -22.11 22.58
CA ALA A 116 2.58 -23.19 22.29
C ALA A 116 3.30 -24.54 22.16
N PRO A 117 2.68 -25.65 22.59
CA PRO A 117 3.34 -26.96 22.66
C PRO A 117 3.66 -27.61 21.30
N TRP A 118 3.39 -26.93 20.19
CA TRP A 118 3.58 -27.40 18.82
C TRP A 118 4.60 -26.58 18.01
N VAL A 119 5.25 -25.60 18.64
CA VAL A 119 6.44 -24.90 18.10
C VAL A 119 7.70 -25.56 18.65
#